data_AF-A0A809QL84-F1
#
_entry.id   AF-A0A809QL84-F1
#
_cell.length_a   1.000
_cell.length_b   1.000
_cell.length_c   1.000
_cell.angle_alpha   90.00
_cell.angle_beta   90.00
_cell.angle_gamma   90.00
#
_symmetry.space_group_name_H-M   'P 1'
#
loop_
_entity.id
_entity.type
_entity.pdbx_description
1 polymer ?
#
loop_
_entity_poly.entity_id
_entity_poly.type
_entity_poly.pdbx_seq_one_letter_code
_entity_poly.pdbx_strand_id
1 'polypeptide(L)'
;MYKILLLDDEQNVLLALQRSLKSVAKEMEMTMELFNSPQDAINRLSNTAFDFIISDYHMPGMNGIQFLSIAKEIQPHAIRLMLSASAEFKTILGAINDAEVFRYIAKPWNQEELLETIQLAAARRQQIMEDQKLADELRLQRGMITPQEHEMKRLEETEPGITKVKWGPDGSVLLD
;
A
#
# COMPACT_ATOMS: atom_id res chain seq x y z
N MET A 1 7.52 1.24 -12.61
CA MET A 1 8.18 0.51 -11.50
C MET A 1 7.23 0.48 -10.31
N TYR A 2 6.82 -0.71 -9.86
CA TYR A 2 5.91 -0.84 -8.72
C TYR A 2 6.68 -0.94 -7.39
N LYS A 3 6.11 -0.40 -6.31
CA LYS A 3 6.65 -0.55 -4.94
C LYS A 3 5.73 -1.41 -4.07
N ILE A 4 6.31 -2.41 -3.43
CA ILE A 4 5.60 -3.36 -2.56
C ILE A 4 6.09 -3.21 -1.13
N LEU A 5 5.16 -3.04 -0.19
CA LEU A 5 5.41 -3.19 1.23
C LEU A 5 5.01 -4.60 1.66
N LEU A 6 5.94 -5.35 2.24
CA LEU A 6 5.70 -6.67 2.85
C LEU A 6 5.80 -6.54 4.37
N LEU A 7 4.75 -6.90 5.10
CA LEU A 7 4.69 -6.84 6.56
C LEU A 7 4.30 -8.20 7.15
N ASP A 8 5.16 -8.74 8.01
CA ASP A 8 4.94 -9.99 8.75
C ASP A 8 5.96 -10.04 9.90
N ASP A 9 5.54 -10.37 11.13
CA ASP A 9 6.45 -10.42 12.28
C ASP A 9 7.45 -11.58 12.21
N GLU A 10 7.17 -12.59 11.38
CA GLU A 10 8.07 -13.70 11.10
C GLU A 10 9.00 -13.42 9.91
N GLN A 11 10.28 -13.13 10.21
CA GLN A 11 11.29 -12.85 9.18
C GLN A 11 11.43 -13.96 8.12
N ASN A 12 11.26 -15.22 8.52
CA ASN A 12 11.33 -16.36 7.60
C ASN A 12 10.20 -16.33 6.57
N VAL A 13 9.00 -15.87 6.96
CA VAL A 13 7.84 -15.75 6.08
C VAL A 13 8.07 -14.62 5.09
N LEU A 14 8.56 -13.46 5.53
CA LEU A 14 8.96 -12.36 4.64
C LEU A 14 9.95 -12.80 3.57
N LEU A 15 11.00 -13.52 3.96
CA LEU A 15 12.03 -14.01 3.04
C LEU A 15 11.49 -15.09 2.09
N ALA A 16 10.55 -15.94 2.54
CA ALA A 16 9.86 -16.88 1.67
C ALA A 16 9.00 -16.13 0.64
N LEU A 17 8.22 -15.15 1.08
CA LEU A 17 7.34 -14.35 0.23
C LEU A 17 8.13 -13.56 -0.82
N GLN A 18 9.20 -12.89 -0.40
CA GLN A 18 10.12 -12.17 -1.29
C GLN A 18 10.71 -13.11 -2.35
N ARG A 19 11.09 -14.34 -1.98
CA ARG A 19 11.60 -15.34 -2.93
C ARG A 19 10.52 -15.79 -3.92
N SER A 20 9.30 -16.04 -3.45
CA SER A 20 8.17 -16.43 -4.32
C SER A 20 7.83 -15.33 -5.33
N LEU A 21 7.94 -14.06 -4.94
CA LEU A 21 7.65 -12.90 -5.79
C LEU A 21 8.82 -12.47 -6.69
N LYS A 22 10.00 -13.07 -6.55
CA LYS A 22 11.22 -12.59 -7.22
C LYS A 22 11.13 -12.60 -8.75
N SER A 23 10.51 -13.62 -9.35
CA SER A 23 10.38 -13.72 -10.81
C SER A 23 9.50 -12.60 -11.36
N VAL A 24 8.27 -12.47 -10.83
CA VAL A 24 7.34 -11.43 -11.25
C VAL A 24 7.85 -10.04 -10.92
N ALA A 25 8.55 -9.87 -9.80
CA ALA A 25 9.17 -8.60 -9.45
C ALA A 25 10.20 -8.15 -10.49
N LYS A 26 10.93 -9.08 -11.10
CA LYS A 26 11.85 -8.75 -12.19
C LYS A 26 11.09 -8.40 -13.48
N GLU A 27 10.06 -9.17 -13.82
CA GLU A 27 9.28 -8.99 -15.06
C GLU A 27 8.47 -7.68 -15.07
N MET A 28 7.93 -7.30 -13.91
CA MET A 28 7.06 -6.13 -13.76
C MET A 28 7.77 -4.92 -13.13
N GLU A 29 9.11 -4.97 -13.02
CA GLU A 29 9.93 -3.92 -12.42
C GLU A 29 9.43 -3.51 -11.02
N MET A 30 9.41 -4.45 -10.09
CA MET A 30 8.92 -4.23 -8.73
C MET A 30 10.06 -4.22 -7.71
N THR A 31 10.00 -3.27 -6.80
CA THR A 31 10.84 -3.23 -5.59
C THR A 31 10.03 -3.62 -4.36
N MET A 32 10.64 -4.38 -3.46
CA MET A 32 10.00 -4.85 -2.24
C MET A 32 10.74 -4.28 -1.03
N GLU A 33 10.01 -3.70 -0.09
CA GLU A 33 10.49 -3.32 1.23
C GLU A 33 9.84 -4.23 2.28
N LEU A 34 10.66 -4.76 3.20
CA LEU A 34 10.25 -5.78 4.17
C LEU A 34 10.22 -5.16 5.57
N PHE A 35 9.14 -5.40 6.31
CA PHE A 35 8.91 -4.90 7.66
C PHE A 35 8.47 -6.05 8.57
N ASN A 36 8.99 -6.07 9.80
CA ASN A 36 8.59 -6.99 10.86
C ASN A 36 7.80 -6.31 11.98
N SER A 37 7.50 -5.02 11.81
CA SER A 37 6.85 -4.16 12.79
C SER A 37 5.80 -3.31 12.08
N PRO A 38 4.52 -3.39 12.47
CA PRO A 38 3.48 -2.55 11.91
C PRO A 38 3.78 -1.05 12.07
N GLN A 39 4.43 -0.65 13.17
CA GLN A 39 4.76 0.74 13.42
C GLN A 39 5.79 1.28 12.41
N ASP A 40 6.81 0.49 12.09
CA ASP A 40 7.83 0.87 11.12
C ASP A 40 7.25 0.94 9.70
N ALA A 41 6.36 0.01 9.37
CA ALA A 41 5.62 0.03 8.11
C ALA A 41 4.72 1.27 7.98
N ILE A 42 3.98 1.64 9.04
CA ILE A 42 3.14 2.86 9.06
C ILE A 42 3.99 4.13 8.91
N ASN A 43 5.12 4.20 9.61
CA ASN A 43 6.06 5.32 9.48
C ASN A 43 6.58 5.42 8.04
N ARG A 44 6.85 4.29 7.38
CA ARG A 44 7.27 4.27 5.99
C ARG A 44 6.18 4.72 5.02
N LEU A 45 4.94 4.27 5.21
CA LEU A 45 3.78 4.67 4.40
C LEU A 45 3.56 6.18 4.39
N SER A 46 3.93 6.87 5.47
CA SER A 46 3.78 8.33 5.57
C SER A 46 4.77 9.12 4.68
N ASN A 47 5.85 8.47 4.23
CA ASN A 47 6.96 9.13 3.53
C ASN A 47 7.29 8.48 2.17
N THR A 48 6.59 7.42 1.79
CA THR A 48 6.88 6.66 0.56
C THR A 48 5.62 6.03 0.04
N ALA A 49 5.27 6.34 -1.21
CA ALA A 49 4.15 5.73 -1.90
C ALA A 49 4.44 4.26 -2.23
N PHE A 50 3.47 3.40 -1.97
CA PHE A 50 3.47 1.99 -2.36
C PHE A 50 2.28 1.71 -3.28
N ASP A 51 2.47 0.78 -4.20
CA ASP A 51 1.42 0.31 -5.08
C ASP A 51 0.70 -0.90 -4.50
N PHE A 52 1.44 -1.73 -3.77
CA PHE A 52 0.94 -2.94 -3.14
C PHE A 52 1.38 -2.97 -1.67
N ILE A 53 0.44 -3.31 -0.80
CA ILE A 53 0.66 -3.47 0.63
C ILE A 53 0.20 -4.87 1.00
N ILE A 54 1.13 -5.71 1.45
CA ILE A 54 0.90 -7.11 1.75
C ILE A 54 1.21 -7.31 3.23
N SER A 55 0.19 -7.64 4.03
CA SER A 55 0.33 -7.80 5.48
C SER A 55 -0.12 -9.18 5.92
N ASP A 56 0.58 -9.76 6.89
CA ASP A 56 0.03 -10.85 7.69
C ASP A 56 -1.14 -10.35 8.54
N TYR A 57 -2.03 -11.27 8.93
CA TYR A 57 -3.13 -10.99 9.84
C TYR A 57 -2.70 -11.04 11.32
N HIS A 58 -1.88 -12.01 11.70
CA HIS A 58 -1.54 -12.34 13.08
C HIS A 58 -0.20 -11.75 13.49
N MET A 59 -0.22 -10.50 13.94
CA MET A 59 0.97 -9.84 14.48
C MET A 59 0.74 -9.38 15.93
N PRO A 60 1.76 -9.46 16.80
CA PRO A 60 1.68 -8.94 18.16
C PRO A 60 1.32 -7.45 18.20
N GLY A 61 0.35 -7.08 19.03
CA GLY A 61 -0.05 -5.69 19.29
C GLY A 61 -1.04 -5.09 18.29
N MET A 62 -0.86 -5.32 16.99
CA MET A 62 -1.75 -4.82 15.92
C MET A 62 -2.00 -5.90 14.88
N ASN A 63 -3.26 -6.24 14.62
CA ASN A 63 -3.58 -7.23 13.59
C ASN A 63 -3.53 -6.62 12.18
N GLY A 64 -3.46 -7.48 11.17
CA GLY A 64 -3.35 -7.06 9.76
C GLY A 64 -4.51 -6.19 9.27
N ILE A 65 -5.73 -6.39 9.78
CA ILE A 65 -6.88 -5.57 9.38
C ILE A 65 -6.72 -4.15 9.91
N GLN A 66 -6.34 -3.99 11.18
CA GLN A 66 -6.08 -2.69 11.78
C GLN A 66 -4.97 -1.95 11.03
N PHE A 67 -3.88 -2.66 10.71
CA PHE A 67 -2.79 -2.12 9.90
C PHE A 67 -3.27 -1.68 8.51
N LEU A 68 -3.99 -2.55 7.78
CA LEU A 68 -4.47 -2.23 6.43
C LEU A 68 -5.54 -1.13 6.42
N SER A 69 -6.31 -0.99 7.49
CA SER A 69 -7.24 0.14 7.67
C SER A 69 -6.48 1.45 7.81
N ILE A 70 -5.41 1.49 8.63
CA ILE A 70 -4.53 2.66 8.73
C ILE A 70 -3.85 2.94 7.38
N ALA A 71 -3.36 1.90 6.72
CA ALA A 71 -2.73 2.03 5.41
C ALA A 71 -3.69 2.59 4.34
N LYS A 72 -4.98 2.25 4.40
CA LYS A 72 -6.02 2.83 3.55
C LYS A 72 -6.19 4.33 3.79
N GLU A 73 -6.19 4.78 5.04
CA GLU A 73 -6.30 6.21 5.35
C GLU A 73 -5.08 7.00 4.84
N ILE A 74 -3.87 6.40 4.90
CA ILE A 74 -2.64 7.06 4.43
C ILE A 74 -2.51 6.99 2.90
N GLN A 75 -2.79 5.82 2.31
CA GLN A 75 -2.63 5.53 0.89
C GLN A 75 -3.87 4.80 0.36
N PRO A 76 -4.98 5.52 0.12
CA PRO A 76 -6.26 4.91 -0.26
C PRO A 76 -6.19 4.13 -1.57
N HIS A 77 -5.25 4.51 -2.44
CA HIS A 77 -5.10 3.99 -3.80
C HIS A 77 -4.10 2.83 -3.92
N ALA A 78 -3.35 2.54 -2.85
CA ALA A 78 -2.52 1.34 -2.78
C ALA A 78 -3.40 0.10 -2.71
N ILE A 79 -3.06 -0.96 -3.44
CA ILE A 79 -3.80 -2.21 -3.38
C ILE A 79 -3.36 -2.98 -2.13
N ARG A 80 -4.33 -3.34 -1.30
CA ARG A 80 -4.08 -4.01 -0.02
C ARG A 80 -4.38 -5.49 -0.14
N LEU A 81 -3.43 -6.34 0.23
CA LEU A 81 -3.56 -7.80 0.26
C LEU A 81 -3.26 -8.30 1.67
N MET A 82 -3.97 -9.36 2.07
CA MET A 82 -3.78 -9.99 3.36
C MET A 82 -3.26 -11.42 3.18
N LEU A 83 -2.22 -11.79 3.93
CA LEU A 83 -1.85 -13.19 4.14
C LEU A 83 -2.40 -13.66 5.48
N SER A 84 -2.99 -14.85 5.53
CA SER A 84 -3.30 -15.47 6.82
C SER A 84 -3.51 -16.98 6.73
N ALA A 85 -3.66 -17.65 7.88
CA ALA A 85 -4.01 -19.06 7.91
C ALA A 85 -5.49 -19.29 7.54
N SER A 86 -5.75 -20.37 6.80
CA SER A 86 -7.08 -20.64 6.20
C SER A 86 -8.27 -20.70 7.17
N ALA A 87 -8.02 -20.92 8.47
CA ALA A 87 -9.07 -21.02 9.49
C ALA A 87 -9.71 -19.67 9.86
N GLU A 88 -9.06 -18.54 9.57
CA GLU A 88 -9.50 -17.21 10.02
C GLU A 88 -10.52 -16.56 9.08
N PHE A 89 -10.56 -16.97 7.81
CA PHE A 89 -11.31 -16.32 6.74
C PHE A 89 -12.80 -16.10 7.05
N LYS A 90 -13.46 -17.10 7.63
CA LYS A 90 -14.91 -17.02 7.92
C LYS A 90 -15.25 -16.01 9.02
N THR A 91 -14.32 -15.76 9.93
CA THR A 91 -14.55 -14.96 11.13
C THR A 91 -14.32 -13.47 10.88
N ILE A 92 -13.55 -13.13 9.84
CA ILE A 92 -13.05 -11.77 9.60
C ILE A 92 -13.68 -11.08 8.37
N LEU A 93 -14.62 -11.74 7.70
CA LEU A 93 -15.19 -11.29 6.42
C LEU A 93 -15.76 -9.86 6.47
N GLY A 94 -16.36 -9.45 7.60
CA GLY A 94 -16.89 -8.10 7.77
C GLY A 94 -15.79 -7.03 7.80
N ALA A 95 -14.75 -7.28 8.59
CA ALA A 95 -13.66 -6.32 8.78
C ALA A 95 -12.73 -6.20 7.56
N ILE A 96 -12.67 -7.24 6.71
CA ILE A 96 -11.99 -7.23 5.41
C ILE A 96 -12.59 -6.17 4.47
N ASN A 97 -13.92 -6.02 4.47
CA ASN A 97 -14.60 -5.06 3.60
C ASN A 97 -14.32 -3.62 4.04
N ASP A 98 -14.29 -3.35 5.34
CA ASP A 98 -14.01 -2.01 5.88
C ASP A 98 -12.59 -1.53 5.50
N ALA A 99 -11.62 -2.44 5.58
CA ALA A 99 -10.23 -2.18 5.16
C ALA A 99 -10.03 -2.19 3.63
N GLU A 100 -11.10 -2.46 2.85
CA GLU A 100 -11.06 -2.60 1.38
C GLU A 100 -9.89 -3.46 0.91
N VAL A 101 -9.76 -4.65 1.52
CA VAL A 101 -8.75 -5.63 1.12
C VAL A 101 -9.12 -6.17 -0.25
N PHE A 102 -8.20 -6.06 -1.20
CA PHE A 102 -8.41 -6.51 -2.58
C PHE A 102 -8.48 -8.03 -2.67
N ARG A 103 -7.56 -8.72 -1.99
CA ARG A 103 -7.49 -10.17 -1.97
C ARG A 103 -6.84 -10.71 -0.71
N TYR A 104 -7.35 -11.86 -0.29
CA TYR A 104 -6.78 -12.70 0.75
C TYR A 104 -5.96 -13.83 0.12
N ILE A 105 -4.83 -14.17 0.73
CA ILE A 105 -3.91 -15.22 0.32
C ILE A 105 -3.68 -16.17 1.50
N ALA A 106 -4.03 -17.44 1.32
CA ALA A 106 -3.87 -18.43 2.39
C ALA A 106 -2.40 -18.83 2.58
N LYS A 107 -1.99 -18.97 3.84
CA LYS A 107 -0.74 -19.62 4.26
C LYS A 107 -0.99 -21.13 4.49
N PRO A 108 -0.10 -22.03 4.01
CA PRO A 108 0.97 -21.78 3.04
C PRO A 108 0.40 -21.45 1.65
N TRP A 109 1.03 -20.52 0.93
CA TRP A 109 0.54 -20.07 -0.38
C TRP A 109 1.03 -20.95 -1.52
N ASN A 110 0.18 -21.11 -2.54
CA ASN A 110 0.61 -21.60 -3.83
C ASN A 110 1.33 -20.47 -4.58
N GLN A 111 2.51 -20.75 -5.14
CA GLN A 111 3.29 -19.74 -5.85
C GLN A 111 2.57 -19.22 -7.09
N GLU A 112 1.96 -20.09 -7.90
CA GLU A 112 1.23 -19.70 -9.12
C GLU A 112 0.05 -18.78 -8.78
N GLU A 113 -0.75 -19.15 -7.79
CA GLU A 113 -1.89 -18.34 -7.31
C GLU A 113 -1.46 -16.97 -6.78
N LEU A 114 -0.33 -16.92 -6.06
CA LEU A 114 0.26 -15.66 -5.59
C LEU A 114 0.67 -14.78 -6.77
N LEU A 115 1.32 -15.35 -7.79
CA LEU A 115 1.76 -14.59 -8.97
C LEU A 115 0.55 -14.04 -9.76
N GLU A 116 -0.47 -14.86 -10.00
CA GLU A 116 -1.72 -14.44 -10.63
C GLU A 116 -2.39 -13.31 -9.83
N THR A 117 -2.43 -13.45 -8.51
CA THR A 117 -2.97 -12.44 -7.60
C THR A 117 -2.25 -11.10 -7.73
N ILE A 118 -0.92 -11.11 -7.83
CA ILE A 118 -0.13 -9.87 -8.00
C ILE A 118 -0.34 -9.25 -9.39
N GLN A 119 -0.46 -10.06 -10.45
CA GLN A 119 -0.78 -9.54 -11.78
C GLN A 119 -2.16 -8.87 -11.83
N LEU A 120 -3.17 -9.49 -11.21
CA LEU A 120 -4.51 -8.91 -11.06
C LEU A 120 -4.47 -7.63 -10.23
N ALA A 121 -3.70 -7.61 -9.14
CA ALA A 121 -3.50 -6.42 -8.32
C ALA A 121 -2.87 -5.28 -9.13
N ALA A 122 -1.88 -5.57 -9.96
CA ALA A 122 -1.24 -4.58 -10.82
C ALA A 122 -2.17 -4.01 -11.88
N ALA A 123 -2.94 -4.86 -12.56
CA ALA A 123 -3.97 -4.40 -13.49
C ALA A 123 -5.00 -3.49 -12.79
N ARG A 124 -5.42 -3.86 -11.58
CA ARG A 124 -6.32 -3.04 -10.76
C ARG A 124 -5.69 -1.71 -10.36
N ARG A 125 -4.42 -1.71 -9.95
CA ARG A 125 -3.68 -0.49 -9.60
C ARG A 125 -3.61 0.47 -10.78
N GLN A 126 -3.29 -0.04 -11.97
CA GLN A 126 -3.25 0.76 -13.18
C GLN A 126 -4.61 1.40 -13.49
N GLN A 127 -5.70 0.62 -13.40
CA GLN A 127 -7.05 1.14 -13.61
C GLN A 127 -7.38 2.29 -12.63
N ILE A 128 -7.06 2.13 -11.34
CA ILE A 128 -7.28 3.16 -10.33
C ILE A 128 -6.51 4.46 -10.67
N MET A 129 -5.26 4.34 -11.14
CA MET A 129 -4.46 5.49 -11.55
C MET A 129 -5.05 6.20 -12.78
N GLU A 130 -5.51 5.45 -13.77
CA GLU A 130 -6.15 5.98 -14.98
C GLU A 130 -7.44 6.71 -14.65
N ASP A 131 -8.31 6.11 -13.82
CA ASP A 131 -9.56 6.72 -13.35
C ASP A 131 -9.31 8.02 -12.59
N GLN A 132 -8.27 8.07 -11.75
CA GLN A 132 -7.89 9.28 -11.02
C GLN A 132 -7.40 10.39 -11.93
N LYS A 133 -6.51 10.06 -12.85
CA LYS A 133 -5.97 11.03 -13.81
C LYS A 133 -7.10 11.65 -14.61
N LEU A 134 -8.03 10.84 -15.11
CA LEU A 134 -9.19 11.31 -15.84
C LEU A 134 -10.11 12.19 -14.96
N ALA A 135 -10.39 11.77 -13.73
CA ALA A 135 -11.21 12.54 -12.80
C ALA A 135 -10.60 13.90 -12.48
N ASP A 136 -9.28 13.96 -12.30
CA ASP A 136 -8.54 15.18 -12.00
C ASP A 136 -8.48 16.12 -13.22
N GLU A 137 -8.26 15.59 -14.43
CA GLU A 137 -8.36 16.35 -15.68
C GLU A 137 -9.76 16.99 -15.86
N LEU A 138 -10.82 16.23 -15.59
CA LEU A 138 -12.20 16.73 -15.65
C LEU A 138 -12.47 17.83 -14.60
N ARG A 139 -11.95 17.68 -13.38
CA ARG A 139 -12.08 18.70 -12.32
C ARG A 139 -11.37 19.99 -12.72
N LEU A 140 -10.18 19.89 -13.32
CA LEU A 140 -9.43 21.04 -13.81
C LEU A 140 -10.18 21.75 -14.94
N GLN A 141 -10.67 21.01 -15.94
CA GLN A 141 -11.45 21.58 -17.05
C GLN A 141 -12.73 22.27 -16.58
N ARG A 142 -13.37 21.75 -15.53
CA ARG A 142 -14.57 22.34 -14.91
C ARG A 142 -14.27 23.48 -13.94
N GLY A 143 -12.99 23.81 -13.70
CA GLY A 143 -12.58 24.83 -12.74
C GLY A 143 -12.90 24.48 -11.28
N MET A 144 -13.04 23.18 -10.96
CA MET A 144 -13.29 22.69 -9.60
C MET A 144 -12.01 22.60 -8.76
N ILE A 145 -10.85 22.50 -9.41
CA ILE A 145 -9.52 22.56 -8.80
C ILE A 145 -8.62 23.46 -9.64
N THR A 146 -7.69 24.14 -8.99
CA THR A 146 -6.66 24.95 -9.65
C THR A 146 -5.49 24.07 -10.12
N PRO A 147 -4.69 24.53 -11.11
CA PRO A 147 -3.46 23.83 -11.49
C PRO A 147 -2.50 23.61 -10.30
N GLN A 148 -2.44 24.56 -9.36
CA GLN A 148 -1.61 24.47 -8.17
C GLN A 148 -2.08 23.37 -7.21
N GLU A 149 -3.38 23.33 -6.92
CA GLU A 149 -3.97 22.28 -6.07
C GLU A 149 -3.80 20.89 -6.69
N HIS A 150 -3.99 20.79 -8.01
CA HIS A 150 -3.76 19.55 -8.75
C HIS A 150 -2.31 19.08 -8.64
N GLU A 151 -1.35 19.98 -8.84
CA GLU A 151 0.07 19.65 -8.75
C GLU A 151 0.47 19.25 -7.32
N MET A 152 -0.04 19.96 -6.32
CA MET A 152 0.21 19.65 -4.91
C MET A 152 -0.34 18.26 -4.53
N LYS A 153 -1.54 17.92 -5.00
CA LYS A 153 -2.12 16.58 -4.82
C LYS A 153 -1.26 15.51 -5.49
N ARG A 154 -0.84 15.73 -6.74
CA ARG A 154 0.03 14.79 -7.48
C ARG A 154 1.34 14.53 -6.72
N LEU A 155 1.97 15.58 -6.20
CA LEU A 155 3.21 15.47 -5.44
C LEU A 155 3.02 14.65 -4.17
N GLU A 156 1.96 14.91 -3.40
CA GLU A 156 1.67 14.14 -2.18
C GLU A 156 1.34 12.67 -2.48
N GLU A 157 0.72 12.36 -3.62
CA GLU A 157 0.45 10.98 -4.04
C GLU A 157 1.72 10.24 -4.49
N THR A 158 2.65 10.92 -5.18
CA THR A 158 3.91 10.31 -5.63
C THR A 158 4.96 10.24 -4.53
N GLU A 159 4.99 11.25 -3.67
CA GLU A 159 5.97 11.45 -2.61
C GLU A 159 5.23 11.94 -1.35
N PRO A 160 4.57 11.02 -0.61
CA PRO A 160 3.82 11.37 0.59
C PRO A 160 4.67 12.16 1.58
N GLY A 161 4.09 13.22 2.14
CA GLY A 161 4.75 14.13 3.08
C GLY A 161 5.53 15.27 2.44
N ILE A 162 5.80 15.28 1.13
CA ILE A 162 6.63 16.33 0.49
C ILE A 162 6.00 17.72 0.59
N THR A 163 4.68 17.79 0.71
CA THR A 163 3.96 19.07 0.84
C THR A 163 3.93 19.61 2.27
N LYS A 164 4.38 18.81 3.25
CA LYS A 164 4.33 19.15 4.67
C LYS A 164 5.64 19.82 5.09
N VAL A 165 5.60 21.13 5.26
CA VAL A 165 6.74 21.91 5.78
C VAL A 165 6.54 22.16 7.27
N LYS A 166 7.52 21.76 8.10
CA LYS A 166 7.55 22.13 9.53
C LYS A 166 8.16 23.53 9.67
N TRP A 167 7.40 24.44 10.26
CA TRP A 167 7.84 25.81 10.51
C TRP A 167 8.22 26.01 11.98
N GLY A 168 9.37 26.64 12.21
CA GLY A 168 9.77 27.14 13.52
C GLY A 168 8.98 28.39 13.91
N PRO A 169 8.96 28.75 15.21
CA PRO A 169 8.25 29.94 15.72
C PRO A 169 8.80 31.27 15.17
N ASP A 170 9.98 31.24 14.56
CA ASP A 170 10.66 32.36 13.89
C ASP A 170 10.48 32.37 12.36
N GLY A 171 9.67 31.45 11.81
CA GLY A 171 9.50 31.29 10.36
C GLY A 171 10.62 30.52 9.68
N SER A 172 11.53 29.90 10.44
CA SER A 172 12.52 28.97 9.89
C SER A 172 11.86 27.67 9.40
N VAL A 173 12.44 27.04 8.39
CA VAL A 173 12.05 25.68 7.97
C VAL A 173 12.84 24.69 8.81
N LEU A 174 12.15 23.85 9.57
CA LEU A 174 12.75 22.77 10.36
C LEU A 174 12.90 21.54 9.46
N LEU A 175 14.14 21.14 9.19
CA LEU A 175 14.49 19.91 8.49
C LEU A 175 14.86 18.85 9.54
N ASP A 176 14.22 17.68 9.50
CA ASP A 176 14.59 16.51 10.32
C ASP A 176 15.84 15.81 9.76
#